data_AF-A0A6G0Q7L7-F1
#
_entry.id   AF-A0A6G0Q7L7-F1
#
_cell.length_a   1.000
_cell.length_b   1.000
_cell.length_c   1.000
_cell.angle_alpha   90.00
_cell.angle_beta   90.00
_cell.angle_gamma   90.00
#
_symmetry.space_group_name_H-M   'P 1'
#
loop_
_entity.id
_entity.type
_entity.pdbx_description
1 polymer ?
#
loop_
_entity_poly.entity_id
_entity_poly.type
_entity_poly.pdbx_seq_one_letter_code
_entity_poly.pdbx_strand_id
1 'polypeptide(L)'
;PTKGGDSYPDYCPINTGYTYGDCSNVNNLELAGSTEINILGEFYCPHCRCTATTLRSDDAISSGWSMHPSRQTGCYAMRCYDDGSNDPSQSVIEFMIPRSNTNDAVRVNCTVKGEKLSVSGFSGLLTCPDPNVICDSAESYDDPVDISGTSSCNTAGSCGTSSTGTSSTGTSSNGSSGTGSSGTGSSGTGSSGTGSATANLRSSNAAHTLQSRANWTVHLLGLVFLLVQGCIHDKLDHKVVDSFQHYGDIHPFDVANRKRRVDGEDVTGSQTYESTSTSSAAAYQPIRITPYYDEASLSLISEDKRTILYQAIGDAIGRFQNALKVVPVQGKLAAQHSCSQYYPATPPVCSDFVQNEKCLEMPIPAEHFGATRYCNSCPSADGCKGGDCAYSDAQGVDNTDFLLYVRSTATVNCGSRTLAYASSCQKDQYDRPTFGMVNFCPSQISTATEDYESQVSTAMHEMTHALGFSSQFFPLMRYPDGTPRTPRDSNGRPPTYNSGTCPDGSTIDYYVEPSANTVEYSTERGHSVAKMVTPNVAAFAKAHFGCDSLTGAEIEQQDGSGCLGSHWEERIFEPEYM
;
A
#
# COMPACT_ATOMS: atom_id res chain seq x y z
N PRO A 1 5.30 17.62 -15.49
CA PRO A 1 5.36 16.17 -15.77
C PRO A 1 5.22 15.85 -17.28
N THR A 2 6.19 15.13 -17.84
CA THR A 2 6.16 14.59 -19.23
C THR A 2 6.19 13.06 -19.25
N LYS A 3 6.03 12.42 -18.09
CA LYS A 3 6.01 10.97 -17.92
C LYS A 3 4.69 10.57 -17.28
N GLY A 4 4.07 9.57 -17.88
CA GLY A 4 2.83 8.89 -17.50
C GLY A 4 2.70 7.68 -18.43
N GLY A 5 1.86 6.72 -18.05
CA GLY A 5 1.48 5.59 -18.89
C GLY A 5 0.55 5.98 -20.03
N ASP A 6 -0.20 5.01 -20.55
CA ASP A 6 -1.28 5.29 -21.49
C ASP A 6 -2.45 6.03 -20.79
N SER A 7 -3.25 6.79 -21.54
CA SER A 7 -4.47 7.42 -21.02
C SER A 7 -5.57 6.43 -20.61
N TYR A 8 -5.55 5.20 -21.13
CA TYR A 8 -6.53 4.15 -20.81
C TYR A 8 -6.55 3.78 -19.31
N PRO A 9 -5.41 3.51 -18.65
CA PRO A 9 -5.31 3.38 -17.19
C PRO A 9 -5.08 4.73 -16.47
N ASP A 10 -5.67 5.84 -16.93
CA ASP A 10 -5.47 7.21 -16.37
C ASP A 10 -3.99 7.59 -16.13
N TYR A 11 -3.13 7.27 -17.09
CA TYR A 11 -1.67 7.49 -17.02
C TYR A 11 -0.94 6.70 -15.93
N CYS A 12 -1.58 5.73 -15.26
CA CYS A 12 -0.87 4.77 -14.41
C CYS A 12 0.15 3.96 -15.24
N PRO A 13 1.40 3.79 -14.77
CA PRO A 13 2.42 3.00 -15.46
C PRO A 13 2.10 1.48 -15.46
N ILE A 14 1.32 1.03 -16.42
CA ILE A 14 1.07 -0.40 -16.64
C ILE A 14 2.18 -1.06 -17.47
N ASN A 15 2.30 -2.38 -17.36
CA ASN A 15 3.10 -3.18 -18.29
C ASN A 15 2.44 -3.19 -19.68
N THR A 16 2.81 -2.22 -20.53
CA THR A 16 2.36 -2.16 -21.92
C THR A 16 3.07 -3.22 -22.76
N GLY A 17 2.32 -4.06 -23.47
CA GLY A 17 2.88 -4.90 -24.53
C GLY A 17 3.55 -4.04 -25.61
N TYR A 18 4.73 -4.46 -26.06
CA TYR A 18 5.47 -3.82 -27.17
C TYR A 18 5.44 -4.73 -28.39
N THR A 19 5.57 -4.18 -29.60
CA THR A 19 5.35 -4.93 -30.86
C THR A 19 6.22 -6.17 -31.00
N TYR A 20 7.46 -6.14 -30.50
CA TYR A 20 8.40 -7.28 -30.50
C TYR A 20 8.19 -8.27 -29.33
N GLY A 21 7.24 -8.01 -28.44
CA GLY A 21 6.84 -8.87 -27.32
C GLY A 21 5.42 -9.43 -27.45
N ASP A 22 4.75 -9.21 -28.59
CA ASP A 22 3.44 -9.78 -28.88
C ASP A 22 3.57 -11.29 -29.13
N CYS A 23 3.04 -12.09 -28.19
CA CYS A 23 3.07 -13.55 -28.24
C CYS A 23 2.27 -14.15 -29.42
N SER A 24 1.33 -13.39 -30.00
CA SER A 24 0.52 -13.87 -31.12
C SER A 24 1.28 -13.90 -32.45
N ASN A 25 2.33 -13.09 -32.56
CA ASN A 25 3.12 -12.92 -33.78
C ASN A 25 4.33 -13.87 -33.82
N VAL A 26 4.24 -14.91 -34.65
CA VAL A 26 5.29 -15.92 -34.88
C VAL A 26 6.68 -15.34 -35.21
N ASN A 27 6.75 -14.12 -35.76
CA ASN A 27 8.00 -13.48 -36.16
C ASN A 27 8.77 -12.84 -34.99
N ASN A 28 8.19 -12.82 -33.78
CA ASN A 28 8.83 -12.27 -32.58
C ASN A 28 9.69 -13.29 -31.82
N LEU A 29 9.78 -14.55 -32.28
CA LEU A 29 10.64 -15.56 -31.67
C LEU A 29 12.13 -15.25 -31.92
N GLU A 30 12.82 -14.83 -30.87
CA GLU A 30 14.26 -14.57 -30.87
C GLU A 30 15.05 -15.86 -30.54
N LEU A 31 16.03 -16.21 -31.39
CA LEU A 31 16.95 -17.33 -31.19
C LEU A 31 18.38 -16.82 -31.01
N ALA A 32 19.22 -17.60 -30.34
CA ALA A 32 20.58 -17.20 -29.95
C ALA A 32 21.54 -17.05 -31.15
N GLY A 33 21.55 -15.88 -31.79
CA GLY A 33 22.44 -15.58 -32.92
C GLY A 33 22.25 -16.59 -34.06
N SER A 34 23.34 -17.26 -34.46
CA SER A 34 23.32 -18.28 -35.52
C SER A 34 23.22 -19.72 -35.00
N THR A 35 22.89 -19.96 -33.72
CA THR A 35 22.91 -21.31 -33.14
C THR A 35 21.54 -21.96 -32.99
N GLU A 36 20.45 -21.30 -33.41
CA GLU A 36 19.06 -21.79 -33.33
C GLU A 36 18.61 -22.21 -31.90
N ILE A 37 19.31 -21.75 -30.86
CA ILE A 37 18.99 -22.07 -29.47
C ILE A 37 17.91 -21.11 -28.96
N ASN A 38 16.80 -21.68 -28.48
CA ASN A 38 15.75 -20.96 -27.78
C ASN A 38 16.12 -20.86 -26.29
N ILE A 39 16.72 -19.73 -25.90
CA ILE A 39 17.29 -19.55 -24.55
C ILE A 39 16.22 -19.60 -23.45
N LEU A 40 14.97 -19.25 -23.77
CA LEU A 40 13.90 -19.02 -22.80
C LEU A 40 12.76 -20.06 -22.87
N GLY A 41 12.82 -20.96 -23.87
CA GLY A 41 11.75 -21.92 -24.16
C GLY A 41 10.49 -21.25 -24.68
N GLU A 42 10.59 -20.07 -25.31
CA GLU A 42 9.41 -19.32 -25.75
C GLU A 42 8.76 -19.96 -26.98
N PHE A 43 7.44 -19.79 -27.09
CA PHE A 43 6.66 -20.16 -28.27
C PHE A 43 5.74 -19.01 -28.65
N TYR A 44 5.72 -18.67 -29.93
CA TYR A 44 4.92 -17.59 -30.50
C TYR A 44 3.94 -18.19 -31.50
N CYS A 45 2.66 -17.90 -31.35
CA CYS A 45 1.56 -18.51 -32.11
C CYS A 45 0.25 -17.74 -31.87
N PRO A 46 -0.76 -17.79 -32.75
CA PRO A 46 -1.97 -16.98 -32.63
C PRO A 46 -2.69 -17.05 -31.26
N HIS A 47 -2.63 -18.21 -30.59
CA HIS A 47 -3.26 -18.44 -29.28
C HIS A 47 -2.25 -18.44 -28.11
N CYS A 48 -0.98 -18.11 -28.37
CA CYS A 48 0.05 -18.02 -27.34
C CYS A 48 -0.18 -16.81 -26.43
N ARG A 49 0.27 -16.92 -25.18
CA ARG A 49 0.03 -15.95 -24.11
C ARG A 49 1.31 -15.71 -23.31
N CYS A 50 1.41 -14.55 -22.67
CA CYS A 50 2.54 -14.22 -21.80
C CYS A 50 2.30 -14.74 -20.37
N THR A 51 3.35 -15.18 -19.69
CA THR A 51 3.35 -15.33 -18.22
C THR A 51 4.69 -14.89 -17.62
N ALA A 52 4.73 -14.75 -16.29
CA ALA A 52 5.96 -14.51 -15.55
C ALA A 52 6.83 -15.77 -15.53
N THR A 53 8.11 -15.62 -15.85
CA THR A 53 9.06 -16.73 -16.05
C THR A 53 10.49 -16.27 -15.78
N THR A 54 11.27 -17.13 -15.15
CA THR A 54 12.74 -17.02 -15.08
C THR A 54 13.43 -18.16 -15.81
N LEU A 55 12.70 -18.95 -16.62
CA LEU A 55 13.25 -20.10 -17.33
C LEU A 55 14.45 -19.72 -18.21
N ARG A 56 15.51 -20.52 -18.13
CA ARG A 56 16.71 -20.45 -18.97
C ARG A 56 17.10 -21.87 -19.37
N SER A 57 17.15 -22.15 -20.67
CA SER A 57 17.47 -23.48 -21.23
C SER A 57 18.85 -23.94 -20.75
N ASP A 58 18.93 -25.18 -20.30
CA ASP A 58 20.20 -25.81 -19.89
C ASP A 58 21.17 -25.92 -21.10
N ASP A 59 20.62 -26.02 -22.32
CA ASP A 59 21.37 -26.05 -23.58
C ASP A 59 22.03 -24.69 -23.87
N ALA A 60 21.33 -23.59 -23.59
CA ALA A 60 21.88 -22.25 -23.72
C ALA A 60 23.01 -22.02 -22.70
N ILE A 61 22.78 -22.39 -21.44
CA ILE A 61 23.76 -22.24 -20.35
C ILE A 61 25.01 -23.07 -20.62
N SER A 62 24.87 -24.34 -21.02
CA SER A 62 25.99 -25.22 -21.37
C SER A 62 26.73 -24.77 -22.63
N SER A 63 26.06 -24.10 -23.56
CA SER A 63 26.67 -23.44 -24.74
C SER A 63 27.32 -22.08 -24.43
N GLY A 64 27.32 -21.63 -23.16
CA GLY A 64 27.95 -20.38 -22.73
C GLY A 64 27.12 -19.12 -22.99
N TRP A 65 25.86 -19.24 -23.40
CA TRP A 65 24.95 -18.10 -23.52
C TRP A 65 24.48 -17.65 -22.14
N SER A 66 24.53 -16.34 -21.90
CA SER A 66 23.95 -15.71 -20.71
C SER A 66 23.01 -14.58 -21.13
N MET A 67 21.91 -14.44 -20.41
CA MET A 67 20.89 -13.40 -20.60
C MET A 67 20.85 -12.52 -19.35
N HIS A 68 20.53 -11.23 -19.53
CA HIS A 68 20.43 -10.30 -18.40
C HIS A 68 19.35 -10.77 -17.41
N PRO A 69 19.60 -10.72 -16.08
CA PRO A 69 18.69 -11.28 -15.08
C PRO A 69 17.33 -10.57 -14.95
N SER A 70 17.13 -9.45 -15.65
CA SER A 70 15.90 -8.63 -15.57
C SER A 70 14.72 -9.13 -16.40
N ARG A 71 14.89 -10.07 -17.34
CA ARG A 71 13.74 -10.59 -18.11
C ARG A 71 12.97 -11.62 -17.28
N GLN A 72 11.83 -11.18 -16.77
CA GLN A 72 10.91 -11.90 -15.86
C GLN A 72 9.62 -12.36 -16.54
N THR A 73 9.46 -12.17 -17.86
CA THR A 73 8.26 -12.54 -18.64
C THR A 73 8.63 -13.20 -19.96
N GLY A 74 7.74 -14.07 -20.44
CA GLY A 74 7.89 -14.73 -21.73
C GLY A 74 6.60 -15.34 -22.29
N CYS A 75 6.64 -15.63 -23.59
CA CYS A 75 5.53 -16.13 -24.40
C CYS A 75 5.54 -17.66 -24.48
N TYR A 76 4.40 -18.30 -24.23
CA TYR A 76 4.25 -19.75 -24.29
C TYR A 76 2.92 -20.15 -24.94
N ALA A 77 2.91 -21.32 -25.56
CA ALA A 77 1.67 -21.98 -25.97
C ALA A 77 0.99 -22.56 -24.72
N MET A 78 -0.28 -22.20 -24.53
CA MET A 78 -1.10 -22.60 -23.39
C MET A 78 -2.40 -23.24 -23.87
N ARG A 79 -2.92 -24.20 -23.11
CA ARG A 79 -4.20 -24.85 -23.34
C ARG A 79 -4.92 -25.07 -22.01
N CYS A 80 -6.22 -24.88 -21.99
CA CYS A 80 -7.08 -25.14 -20.84
C CYS A 80 -7.74 -26.53 -20.94
N TYR A 81 -7.89 -27.19 -19.79
CA TYR A 81 -8.74 -28.36 -19.62
C TYR A 81 -9.80 -28.06 -18.57
N ASP A 82 -11.07 -28.21 -18.94
CA ASP A 82 -12.22 -28.10 -18.03
C ASP A 82 -12.25 -29.32 -17.10
N ASP A 83 -12.49 -29.10 -15.80
CA ASP A 83 -12.71 -30.15 -14.81
C ASP A 83 -14.16 -30.69 -14.84
N GLY A 84 -15.01 -30.08 -15.67
CA GLY A 84 -16.44 -30.35 -15.83
C GLY A 84 -17.33 -29.41 -15.01
N SER A 85 -16.76 -28.43 -14.30
CA SER A 85 -17.51 -27.45 -13.52
C SER A 85 -18.15 -26.34 -14.36
N ASN A 86 -17.63 -26.08 -15.56
CA ASN A 86 -17.90 -24.86 -16.36
C ASN A 86 -17.42 -23.57 -15.65
N ASP A 87 -16.49 -23.65 -14.71
CA ASP A 87 -15.85 -22.52 -14.03
C ASP A 87 -14.41 -22.35 -14.56
N PRO A 88 -14.10 -21.29 -15.34
CA PRO A 88 -12.75 -21.04 -15.83
C PRO A 88 -11.70 -20.96 -14.72
N SER A 89 -12.06 -20.58 -13.49
CA SER A 89 -11.13 -20.52 -12.35
C SER A 89 -10.63 -21.90 -11.91
N GLN A 90 -11.34 -22.97 -12.24
CA GLN A 90 -10.98 -24.37 -11.93
C GLN A 90 -10.28 -25.08 -13.10
N SER A 91 -10.10 -24.41 -14.24
CA SER A 91 -9.48 -25.00 -15.42
C SER A 91 -7.96 -25.18 -15.25
N VAL A 92 -7.46 -26.35 -15.65
CA VAL A 92 -6.02 -26.65 -15.65
C VAL A 92 -5.38 -26.05 -16.89
N ILE A 93 -4.34 -25.21 -16.71
CA ILE A 93 -3.57 -24.67 -17.84
C ILE A 93 -2.36 -25.56 -18.10
N GLU A 94 -2.33 -26.24 -19.23
CA GLU A 94 -1.14 -26.92 -19.75
C GLU A 94 -0.31 -25.97 -20.60
N PHE A 95 0.99 -25.93 -20.32
CA PHE A 95 2.00 -25.23 -21.09
C PHE A 95 2.71 -26.18 -22.03
N MET A 96 3.10 -25.70 -23.21
CA MET A 96 4.03 -26.41 -24.10
C MET A 96 5.31 -25.59 -24.29
N ILE A 97 6.45 -26.20 -23.95
CA ILE A 97 7.74 -25.51 -23.86
C ILE A 97 8.77 -26.27 -24.73
N PRO A 98 9.19 -25.72 -25.89
CA PRO A 98 10.14 -26.36 -26.80
C PRO A 98 11.56 -26.42 -26.23
N ARG A 99 12.30 -27.49 -26.55
CA ARG A 99 13.72 -27.68 -26.20
C ARG A 99 14.57 -27.83 -27.44
N SER A 100 15.58 -26.98 -27.59
CA SER A 100 16.40 -26.92 -28.82
C SER A 100 17.29 -28.15 -29.03
N ASN A 101 17.92 -28.69 -27.99
CA ASN A 101 18.88 -29.80 -28.13
C ASN A 101 18.21 -31.15 -28.39
N THR A 102 17.10 -31.43 -27.70
CA THR A 102 16.31 -32.66 -27.89
C THR A 102 15.34 -32.57 -29.07
N ASN A 103 15.10 -31.37 -29.61
CA ASN A 103 14.13 -31.09 -30.66
C ASN A 103 12.73 -31.68 -30.35
N ASP A 104 12.30 -31.49 -29.11
CA ASP A 104 11.00 -31.91 -28.58
C ASP A 104 10.37 -30.78 -27.74
N ALA A 105 9.23 -31.06 -27.10
CA ALA A 105 8.57 -30.12 -26.19
C ALA A 105 8.19 -30.80 -24.87
N VAL A 106 8.37 -30.09 -23.77
CA VAL A 106 7.90 -30.49 -22.44
C VAL A 106 6.53 -29.87 -22.19
N ARG A 107 5.59 -30.68 -21.68
CA ARG A 107 4.30 -30.20 -21.18
C ARG A 107 4.31 -30.13 -19.66
N VAL A 108 3.82 -29.04 -19.08
CA VAL A 108 3.66 -28.86 -17.62
C VAL A 108 2.30 -28.25 -17.32
N ASN A 109 1.66 -28.71 -16.24
CA ASN A 109 0.28 -28.34 -15.92
C ASN A 109 0.25 -27.45 -14.67
N CYS A 110 -0.40 -26.30 -14.81
CA CYS A 110 -0.73 -25.38 -13.74
C CYS A 110 -2.12 -25.68 -13.20
N THR A 111 -2.23 -25.81 -11.88
CA THR A 111 -3.51 -26.05 -11.19
C THR A 111 -3.96 -24.87 -10.34
N VAL A 112 -3.02 -23.98 -9.96
CA VAL A 112 -3.33 -22.81 -9.13
C VAL A 112 -2.63 -21.56 -9.68
N LYS A 113 -3.32 -20.43 -9.72
CA LYS A 113 -2.73 -19.11 -10.03
C LYS A 113 -1.53 -18.83 -9.11
N GLY A 114 -0.40 -18.42 -9.68
CA GLY A 114 0.82 -18.10 -8.95
C GLY A 114 1.67 -19.30 -8.52
N GLU A 115 1.23 -20.54 -8.79
CA GLU A 115 2.04 -21.75 -8.65
C GLU A 115 3.35 -21.61 -9.46
N LYS A 116 4.48 -22.04 -8.87
CA LYS A 116 5.81 -21.93 -9.49
C LYS A 116 6.31 -23.32 -9.88
N LEU A 117 6.44 -23.56 -11.18
CA LEU A 117 6.79 -24.84 -11.77
C LEU A 117 8.24 -24.87 -12.26
N SER A 118 8.95 -25.95 -11.95
CA SER A 118 10.24 -26.29 -12.57
C SER A 118 9.99 -27.06 -13.87
N VAL A 119 10.78 -26.79 -14.92
CA VAL A 119 10.61 -27.40 -16.25
C VAL A 119 11.85 -28.20 -16.63
N SER A 120 11.68 -29.45 -17.09
CA SER A 120 12.80 -30.33 -17.42
C SER A 120 13.62 -29.82 -18.62
N GLY A 121 14.93 -29.64 -18.45
CA GLY A 121 15.81 -29.03 -19.45
C GLY A 121 15.94 -27.51 -19.33
N PHE A 122 15.41 -26.92 -18.25
CA PHE A 122 15.52 -25.52 -17.92
C PHE A 122 15.90 -25.32 -16.45
N SER A 123 16.73 -24.32 -16.19
CA SER A 123 16.88 -23.70 -14.88
C SER A 123 15.88 -22.53 -14.72
N GLY A 124 15.60 -22.12 -13.49
CA GLY A 124 14.59 -21.11 -13.18
C GLY A 124 13.18 -21.70 -12.98
N LEU A 125 12.17 -20.84 -12.95
CA LEU A 125 10.78 -21.18 -12.64
C LEU A 125 9.81 -20.53 -13.64
N LEU A 126 8.78 -21.28 -14.02
CA LEU A 126 7.59 -20.78 -14.70
C LEU A 126 6.54 -20.42 -13.65
N THR A 127 5.87 -19.27 -13.78
CA THR A 127 4.77 -18.90 -12.88
C THR A 127 3.44 -19.11 -13.58
N CYS A 128 2.50 -19.77 -12.91
CA CYS A 128 1.17 -20.02 -13.43
C CYS A 128 0.33 -18.72 -13.46
N PRO A 129 -0.21 -18.32 -14.62
CA PRO A 129 -1.10 -17.16 -14.75
C PRO A 129 -2.49 -17.47 -14.18
N ASP A 130 -3.39 -16.50 -14.22
CA ASP A 130 -4.77 -16.65 -13.76
C ASP A 130 -5.62 -17.44 -14.78
N PRO A 131 -6.24 -18.58 -14.41
CA PRO A 131 -7.14 -19.32 -15.30
C PRO A 131 -8.30 -18.47 -15.84
N ASN A 132 -8.78 -17.47 -15.11
CA ASN A 132 -9.83 -16.55 -15.58
C ASN A 132 -9.35 -15.60 -16.71
N VAL A 133 -8.03 -15.46 -16.90
CA VAL A 133 -7.42 -14.61 -17.94
C VAL A 133 -6.95 -15.44 -19.15
N ILE A 134 -6.68 -16.74 -18.96
CA ILE A 134 -6.22 -17.63 -20.04
C ILE A 134 -7.38 -18.44 -20.63
N CYS A 135 -8.33 -18.90 -19.80
CA CYS A 135 -9.41 -19.81 -20.16
C CYS A 135 -10.75 -19.08 -20.42
N ASP A 136 -10.68 -17.80 -20.82
CA ASP A 136 -11.82 -16.91 -21.06
C ASP A 136 -12.53 -17.13 -22.41
N SER A 137 -11.92 -17.92 -23.30
CA SER A 137 -12.40 -18.17 -24.66
C SER A 137 -12.48 -19.67 -24.97
N ALA A 138 -13.35 -20.06 -25.92
CA ALA A 138 -13.43 -21.44 -26.39
C ALA A 138 -12.14 -21.91 -27.09
N GLU A 139 -11.46 -20.99 -27.80
CA GLU A 139 -10.17 -21.24 -28.47
C GLU A 139 -9.06 -21.61 -27.47
N SER A 140 -9.18 -21.21 -26.21
CA SER A 140 -8.25 -21.56 -25.14
C SER A 140 -8.25 -23.06 -24.79
N TYR A 141 -9.27 -23.83 -25.21
CA TYR A 141 -9.39 -25.27 -24.93
C TYR A 141 -8.95 -26.16 -26.10
N ASP A 142 -8.79 -25.59 -27.30
CA ASP A 142 -8.21 -26.26 -28.46
C ASP A 142 -6.72 -26.53 -28.24
N ASP A 143 -6.13 -27.50 -28.96
CA ASP A 143 -4.67 -27.68 -28.89
C ASP A 143 -3.99 -26.56 -29.68
N PRO A 144 -3.15 -25.70 -29.06
CA PRO A 144 -2.46 -24.61 -29.75
C PRO A 144 -1.49 -25.11 -30.83
N VAL A 145 -1.23 -26.43 -30.88
CA VAL A 145 -0.48 -27.09 -31.95
C VAL A 145 -1.24 -28.35 -32.40
N ASP A 146 -1.83 -28.34 -33.59
CA ASP A 146 -2.40 -29.55 -34.20
C ASP A 146 -1.28 -30.50 -34.67
N ILE A 147 -0.90 -31.43 -33.80
CA ILE A 147 0.11 -32.48 -34.06
C ILE A 147 -0.53 -33.67 -34.81
N SER A 148 -1.84 -33.67 -35.09
CA SER A 148 -2.52 -34.80 -35.74
C SER A 148 -2.29 -34.88 -37.26
N GLY A 149 -1.92 -33.77 -37.89
CA GLY A 149 -1.48 -33.69 -39.29
C GLY A 149 0.05 -33.76 -39.43
N THR A 150 0.55 -34.59 -40.35
CA THR A 150 1.99 -34.83 -40.56
C THR A 150 2.79 -33.57 -40.93
N SER A 151 3.31 -32.86 -39.93
CA SER A 151 4.37 -31.86 -40.08
C SER A 151 5.16 -31.71 -38.77
N SER A 152 6.48 -31.88 -38.83
CA SER A 152 7.39 -31.67 -37.71
C SER A 152 7.48 -30.19 -37.36
N CYS A 153 7.21 -29.83 -36.10
CA CYS A 153 7.53 -28.50 -35.59
C CYS A 153 9.05 -28.30 -35.60
N ASN A 154 9.52 -27.21 -36.23
CA ASN A 154 10.91 -26.79 -36.21
C ASN A 154 11.13 -25.83 -35.02
N THR A 155 12.34 -25.81 -34.46
CA THR A 155 12.83 -24.92 -33.38
C THR A 155 12.60 -23.42 -33.62
N ALA A 156 12.27 -23.00 -34.85
CA ALA A 156 11.93 -21.63 -35.25
C ALA A 156 10.42 -21.28 -35.15
N GLY A 157 9.60 -22.04 -34.41
CA GLY A 157 8.27 -21.59 -33.97
C GLY A 157 7.20 -21.42 -35.07
N SER A 158 7.39 -22.00 -36.26
CA SER A 158 6.45 -21.88 -37.38
C SER A 158 5.77 -23.21 -37.73
N CYS A 159 4.49 -23.32 -37.36
CA CYS A 159 3.62 -24.41 -37.81
C CYS A 159 3.03 -24.06 -39.19
N GLY A 160 3.76 -24.36 -40.27
CA GLY A 160 3.33 -24.10 -41.63
C GLY A 160 2.26 -25.08 -42.12
N THR A 161 1.08 -24.59 -42.52
CA THR A 161 0.08 -25.41 -43.22
C THR A 161 0.60 -25.83 -44.60
N SER A 162 0.92 -27.12 -44.75
CA SER A 162 1.22 -27.69 -46.06
C SER A 162 -0.05 -27.77 -46.89
N SER A 163 -0.34 -26.71 -47.65
CA SER A 163 -1.34 -26.79 -48.71
C SER A 163 -0.89 -27.83 -49.74
N THR A 164 -1.44 -29.04 -49.64
CA THR A 164 -1.31 -30.09 -50.65
C THR A 164 -2.12 -29.68 -51.87
N GLY A 165 -1.55 -28.75 -52.63
CA GLY A 165 -2.04 -28.35 -53.94
C GLY A 165 -2.07 -29.56 -54.86
N THR A 166 -3.25 -30.15 -55.00
CA THR A 166 -3.49 -31.29 -55.89
C THR A 166 -3.01 -30.94 -57.30
N SER A 167 -2.13 -31.77 -57.85
CA SER A 167 -1.67 -31.63 -59.22
C SER A 167 -2.84 -31.75 -60.19
N SER A 168 -3.35 -30.61 -60.68
CA SER A 168 -4.25 -30.55 -61.83
C SER A 168 -3.59 -29.72 -62.92
N THR A 169 -3.45 -30.35 -64.08
CA THR A 169 -2.86 -29.79 -65.30
C THR A 169 -3.72 -28.65 -65.84
N GLY A 170 -3.14 -27.46 -66.04
CA GLY A 170 -3.84 -26.30 -66.60
C GLY A 170 -2.89 -25.30 -67.28
N THR A 171 -2.91 -25.30 -68.60
CA THR A 171 -2.14 -24.43 -69.52
C THR A 171 -2.27 -22.92 -69.30
N SER A 172 -1.12 -22.23 -69.27
CA SER A 172 -0.80 -20.92 -69.88
C SER A 172 -1.91 -19.91 -70.25
N SER A 173 -1.78 -18.65 -69.83
CA SER A 173 -1.64 -17.46 -70.73
C SER A 173 -1.53 -16.10 -69.99
N ASN A 174 -1.05 -15.07 -70.71
CA ASN A 174 -0.78 -13.69 -70.26
C ASN A 174 -2.04 -12.79 -70.20
N GLY A 175 -1.93 -11.65 -69.48
CA GLY A 175 -2.73 -10.43 -69.67
C GLY A 175 -3.24 -9.84 -68.34
N SER A 176 -2.68 -8.76 -67.78
CA SER A 176 -2.73 -7.33 -68.20
C SER A 176 -4.08 -6.62 -67.97
N SER A 177 -4.07 -5.71 -66.98
CA SER A 177 -4.78 -4.39 -66.91
C SER A 177 -6.28 -4.28 -67.25
N GLY A 178 -7.08 -3.73 -66.32
CA GLY A 178 -8.44 -3.24 -66.64
C GLY A 178 -9.14 -2.48 -65.50
N THR A 179 -9.33 -1.17 -65.67
CA THR A 179 -10.16 -0.28 -64.83
C THR A 179 -11.66 -0.44 -65.10
N GLY A 180 -12.53 -0.21 -64.12
CA GLY A 180 -13.98 -0.05 -64.37
C GLY A 180 -14.81 0.28 -63.12
N SER A 181 -15.73 1.24 -63.22
CA SER A 181 -16.56 1.76 -62.12
C SER A 181 -18.06 1.74 -62.47
N SER A 182 -18.91 1.89 -61.44
CA SER A 182 -20.30 2.42 -61.44
C SER A 182 -21.49 1.50 -61.82
N GLY A 183 -22.64 1.74 -61.17
CA GLY A 183 -23.97 1.18 -61.49
C GLY A 183 -24.79 0.65 -60.28
N THR A 184 -25.25 1.48 -59.33
CA THR A 184 -26.61 2.11 -59.22
C THR A 184 -27.82 1.17 -59.05
N GLY A 185 -28.63 1.36 -57.99
CA GLY A 185 -29.96 0.72 -57.84
C GLY A 185 -30.77 1.17 -56.60
N SER A 186 -32.10 1.35 -56.73
CA SER A 186 -33.01 1.92 -55.71
C SER A 186 -34.48 1.51 -56.01
N SER A 187 -35.54 1.78 -55.23
CA SER A 187 -35.77 2.58 -54.00
C SER A 187 -37.09 2.18 -53.30
N GLY A 188 -37.26 2.43 -51.99
CA GLY A 188 -38.57 2.48 -51.31
C GLY A 188 -38.69 1.59 -50.05
N THR A 189 -38.96 2.13 -48.85
CA THR A 189 -40.24 2.65 -48.28
C THR A 189 -41.29 1.59 -47.89
N GLY A 190 -41.75 1.59 -46.62
CA GLY A 190 -43.05 0.99 -46.25
C GLY A 190 -43.15 0.40 -44.83
N SER A 191 -43.95 1.02 -43.97
CA SER A 191 -44.17 0.67 -42.55
C SER A 191 -45.04 -0.58 -42.29
N SER A 192 -44.89 -1.14 -41.08
CA SER A 192 -45.90 -1.84 -40.24
C SER A 192 -46.52 -3.18 -40.67
N GLY A 193 -46.38 -4.20 -39.81
CA GLY A 193 -47.14 -5.46 -39.85
C GLY A 193 -46.79 -6.38 -38.66
N THR A 194 -47.80 -6.90 -37.95
CA THR A 194 -47.68 -7.63 -36.66
C THR A 194 -47.75 -9.16 -36.75
N GLY A 195 -47.12 -9.85 -35.78
CA GLY A 195 -47.38 -11.24 -35.41
C GLY A 195 -46.32 -12.25 -35.89
N SER A 196 -46.22 -13.49 -35.36
CA SER A 196 -46.80 -14.10 -34.14
C SER A 196 -46.17 -15.51 -33.94
N ALA A 197 -46.10 -16.00 -32.70
CA ALA A 197 -45.79 -17.38 -32.32
C ALA A 197 -44.36 -17.91 -32.66
N THR A 198 -43.81 -18.97 -32.06
CA THR A 198 -44.40 -20.01 -31.19
C THR A 198 -43.36 -20.55 -30.19
N ALA A 199 -43.78 -21.00 -29.01
CA ALA A 199 -42.93 -21.72 -28.05
C ALA A 199 -43.16 -23.25 -28.11
N ASN A 200 -42.13 -24.03 -27.81
CA ASN A 200 -42.18 -25.39 -27.25
C ASN A 200 -40.76 -25.76 -26.77
N LEU A 201 -40.49 -25.83 -25.46
CA LEU A 201 -40.77 -26.96 -24.55
C LEU A 201 -39.98 -28.25 -24.87
N ARG A 202 -38.98 -28.53 -24.02
CA ARG A 202 -38.82 -29.85 -23.38
C ARG A 202 -38.35 -29.68 -21.93
N SER A 203 -39.11 -30.27 -21.01
CA SER A 203 -38.61 -30.67 -19.70
C SER A 203 -38.98 -32.13 -19.47
N SER A 204 -38.22 -32.83 -18.64
CA SER A 204 -38.68 -34.07 -17.99
C SER A 204 -37.83 -34.35 -16.77
N ASN A 205 -38.48 -34.36 -15.60
CA ASN A 205 -37.88 -34.75 -14.32
C ASN A 205 -37.44 -36.22 -14.32
N ALA A 206 -36.43 -36.55 -13.52
CA ALA A 206 -36.26 -37.87 -12.94
C ALA A 206 -35.76 -37.74 -11.49
N ALA A 207 -36.60 -38.12 -10.54
CA ALA A 207 -36.20 -38.29 -9.14
C ALA A 207 -36.03 -39.78 -8.86
N HIS A 208 -34.91 -40.18 -8.26
CA HIS A 208 -34.72 -41.52 -7.70
C HIS A 208 -33.97 -41.44 -6.36
N THR A 209 -34.33 -42.35 -5.46
CA THR A 209 -34.04 -42.26 -4.02
C THR A 209 -33.00 -43.29 -3.57
N LEU A 210 -32.36 -43.00 -2.43
CA LEU A 210 -31.68 -43.90 -1.47
C LEU A 210 -30.16 -44.15 -1.56
N GLN A 211 -29.50 -43.66 -0.50
CA GLN A 211 -28.44 -44.30 0.31
C GLN A 211 -27.06 -44.61 -0.31
N SER A 212 -26.04 -43.88 0.15
CA SER A 212 -24.93 -44.48 0.92
C SER A 212 -24.01 -43.42 1.58
N ARG A 213 -23.92 -43.49 2.92
CA ARG A 213 -22.82 -43.06 3.81
C ARG A 213 -22.43 -41.58 3.89
N ALA A 214 -22.29 -41.15 5.14
CA ALA A 214 -21.78 -39.84 5.53
C ALA A 214 -20.25 -39.78 5.46
N ASN A 215 -19.73 -38.59 5.18
CA ASN A 215 -18.66 -37.97 5.95
C ASN A 215 -18.89 -36.46 5.95
N TRP A 216 -19.20 -35.89 7.12
CA TRP A 216 -19.34 -34.44 7.28
C TRP A 216 -17.97 -33.85 7.62
N THR A 217 -17.24 -33.38 6.60
CA THR A 217 -16.14 -32.43 6.77
C THR A 217 -16.61 -31.07 6.26
N VAL A 218 -17.04 -30.21 7.19
CA VAL A 218 -17.30 -28.80 6.88
C VAL A 218 -15.95 -28.14 6.62
N HIS A 219 -15.65 -27.86 5.35
CA HIS A 219 -14.58 -26.95 4.98
C HIS A 219 -15.21 -25.68 4.45
N LEU A 220 -15.10 -24.65 5.28
CA LEU A 220 -15.54 -23.30 5.00
C LEU A 220 -14.61 -22.75 3.90
N LEU A 221 -15.10 -22.60 2.65
CA LEU A 221 -14.31 -21.93 1.62
C LEU A 221 -14.14 -20.45 1.99
N GLY A 222 -12.94 -20.10 2.42
CA GLY A 222 -12.51 -18.70 2.54
C GLY A 222 -12.16 -18.15 1.17
N LEU A 223 -13.09 -17.41 0.55
CA LEU A 223 -12.82 -16.59 -0.63
C LEU A 223 -11.76 -15.53 -0.30
N VAL A 224 -10.52 -15.75 -0.74
CA VAL A 224 -9.48 -14.71 -0.74
C VAL A 224 -9.68 -13.83 -1.98
N PHE A 225 -10.58 -12.85 -1.86
CA PHE A 225 -10.48 -11.67 -2.71
C PHE A 225 -9.16 -10.95 -2.36
N LEU A 226 -8.39 -10.56 -3.36
CA LEU A 226 -7.41 -9.48 -3.20
C LEU A 226 -8.20 -8.19 -2.96
N LEU A 227 -8.19 -7.74 -1.70
CA LEU A 227 -8.94 -6.58 -1.24
C LEU A 227 -7.93 -5.56 -0.72
N VAL A 228 -8.11 -4.30 -1.12
CA VAL A 228 -7.38 -3.13 -0.60
C VAL A 228 -7.21 -3.28 0.91
N GLN A 229 -5.95 -3.25 1.36
CA GLN A 229 -5.58 -3.43 2.75
C GLN A 229 -6.10 -2.22 3.54
N GLY A 230 -7.12 -2.46 4.37
CA GLY A 230 -7.78 -1.40 5.12
C GLY A 230 -6.95 -1.04 6.35
N CYS A 231 -6.16 0.03 6.25
CA CYS A 231 -5.61 0.71 7.40
C CYS A 231 -6.74 1.44 8.15
N ILE A 232 -6.66 1.49 9.47
CA ILE A 232 -7.78 1.89 10.34
C ILE A 232 -7.43 3.04 11.30
N HIS A 233 -6.29 3.71 11.09
CA HIS A 233 -5.79 4.77 11.97
C HIS A 233 -6.88 5.81 12.28
N ASP A 234 -7.56 6.38 11.28
CA ASP A 234 -8.57 7.45 11.43
C ASP A 234 -9.84 6.99 12.19
N LYS A 235 -9.97 5.68 12.47
CA LYS A 235 -11.09 5.08 13.23
C LYS A 235 -10.69 4.73 14.67
N LEU A 236 -9.45 4.98 15.08
CA LEU A 236 -8.99 4.80 16.45
C LEU A 236 -9.42 5.98 17.34
N ASP A 237 -9.79 5.69 18.59
CA ASP A 237 -10.01 6.70 19.62
C ASP A 237 -8.66 7.25 20.11
N HIS A 238 -8.09 8.18 19.35
CA HIS A 238 -6.69 8.59 19.46
C HIS A 238 -6.30 9.27 20.79
N LYS A 239 -7.27 9.86 21.52
CA LYS A 239 -7.13 10.56 22.83
C LYS A 239 -5.70 10.96 23.22
N VAL A 240 -5.13 11.88 22.46
CA VAL A 240 -3.75 12.33 22.67
C VAL A 240 -3.70 13.26 23.90
N VAL A 241 -2.95 12.85 24.92
CA VAL A 241 -2.77 13.62 26.17
C VAL A 241 -1.54 14.54 26.05
N ASP A 242 -1.67 15.78 26.52
CA ASP A 242 -0.54 16.71 26.62
C ASP A 242 0.43 16.27 27.73
N SER A 243 1.72 16.19 27.40
CA SER A 243 2.76 15.60 28.24
C SER A 243 4.06 16.39 28.16
N PHE A 244 4.27 17.29 29.12
CA PHE A 244 5.37 18.25 29.11
C PHE A 244 6.74 17.57 29.25
N GLN A 245 7.61 17.75 28.25
CA GLN A 245 8.97 17.23 28.26
C GLN A 245 10.01 18.32 28.48
N HIS A 246 11.14 17.98 29.08
CA HIS A 246 12.24 18.91 29.28
C HIS A 246 13.16 18.95 28.06
N TYR A 247 13.41 20.14 27.52
CA TYR A 247 14.34 20.36 26.40
C TYR A 247 15.50 21.31 26.76
N GLY A 248 15.58 21.75 28.02
CA GLY A 248 16.55 22.75 28.47
C GLY A 248 16.42 24.10 27.74
N ASP A 249 17.47 24.90 27.83
CA ASP A 249 17.56 26.26 27.26
C ASP A 249 17.74 26.31 25.72
N ILE A 250 17.78 25.13 25.07
CA ILE A 250 18.25 24.96 23.69
C ILE A 250 17.12 24.78 22.66
N HIS A 251 15.85 24.66 23.09
CA HIS A 251 14.76 24.43 22.14
C HIS A 251 14.55 25.68 21.26
N PRO A 252 14.59 25.58 19.92
CA PRO A 252 14.48 26.75 19.04
C PRO A 252 13.20 27.57 19.26
N PHE A 253 12.11 26.91 19.67
CA PHE A 253 10.81 27.55 19.89
C PHE A 253 10.73 28.36 21.20
N ASP A 254 11.63 28.13 22.17
CA ASP A 254 11.74 28.96 23.40
C ASP A 254 12.37 30.33 23.12
N VAL A 255 13.16 30.45 22.04
CA VAL A 255 13.95 31.66 21.74
C VAL A 255 13.09 32.83 21.25
N ALA A 256 11.89 32.56 20.71
CA ALA A 256 10.93 33.60 20.33
C ALA A 256 10.55 34.52 21.51
N ASN A 257 10.52 34.00 22.74
CA ASN A 257 10.31 34.79 23.96
C ASN A 257 11.56 35.55 24.43
N ARG A 258 12.77 35.18 24.00
CA ARG A 258 14.00 35.94 24.32
C ARG A 258 14.11 37.22 23.51
N LYS A 259 13.69 37.23 22.24
CA LYS A 259 13.75 38.46 21.40
C LYS A 259 12.95 39.62 22.00
N ARG A 260 11.77 39.35 22.61
CA ARG A 260 10.99 40.37 23.34
C ARG A 260 11.68 41.02 24.56
N ARG A 261 12.80 40.47 25.04
CA ARG A 261 13.64 41.11 26.08
C ARG A 261 14.76 41.97 25.50
N VAL A 262 14.91 42.02 24.17
CA VAL A 262 15.96 42.76 23.44
C VAL A 262 15.35 43.80 22.48
N ASP A 263 14.03 44.02 22.53
CA ASP A 263 13.31 45.08 21.79
C ASP A 263 13.61 46.48 22.38
N GLY A 264 14.88 46.87 22.32
CA GLY A 264 15.41 48.19 22.67
C GLY A 264 16.00 48.95 21.47
N GLU A 265 16.08 48.34 20.29
CA GLU A 265 16.52 48.98 19.05
C GLU A 265 15.60 48.65 17.86
N ASP A 266 15.36 49.68 17.06
CA ASP A 266 14.30 49.80 16.06
C ASP A 266 14.76 49.30 14.69
N VAL A 267 14.09 48.29 14.12
CA VAL A 267 14.27 47.90 12.71
C VAL A 267 12.92 47.56 12.06
N THR A 268 12.37 48.55 11.35
CA THR A 268 11.30 48.37 10.38
C THR A 268 11.77 47.57 9.16
N GLY A 269 11.03 46.54 8.72
CA GLY A 269 11.28 45.92 7.41
C GLY A 269 10.67 44.54 7.23
N SER A 270 9.91 44.33 6.15
CA SER A 270 9.26 43.05 5.83
C SER A 270 10.18 42.11 5.03
N GLN A 271 9.83 40.82 5.05
CA GLN A 271 10.37 39.70 4.25
C GLN A 271 11.81 39.23 4.53
N THR A 272 11.93 38.13 5.28
CA THR A 272 12.70 36.90 4.91
C THR A 272 12.60 35.84 6.01
N TYR A 273 11.50 35.07 6.02
CA TYR A 273 11.29 33.97 6.97
C TYR A 273 11.84 32.64 6.44
N GLU A 274 13.08 32.62 5.96
CA GLU A 274 13.70 31.41 5.40
C GLU A 274 15.22 31.32 5.62
N SER A 275 15.69 31.84 6.76
CA SER A 275 16.96 31.40 7.33
C SER A 275 16.74 30.87 8.75
N THR A 276 16.74 29.55 8.88
CA THR A 276 17.09 28.90 10.14
C THR A 276 18.49 29.38 10.51
N SER A 277 18.58 30.24 11.52
CA SER A 277 19.87 30.72 12.04
C SER A 277 20.79 29.53 12.29
N THR A 278 22.08 29.63 11.98
CA THR A 278 23.03 28.50 12.05
C THR A 278 23.10 27.83 13.44
N SER A 279 22.67 28.55 14.49
CA SER A 279 22.48 28.04 15.85
C SER A 279 21.31 27.06 16.04
N SER A 280 20.23 27.15 15.26
CA SER A 280 19.07 26.24 15.40
C SER A 280 19.33 24.88 14.77
N ALA A 281 20.05 24.82 13.64
CA ALA A 281 20.39 23.56 12.96
C ALA A 281 21.23 22.62 13.85
N ALA A 282 22.08 23.17 14.73
CA ALA A 282 22.89 22.39 15.68
C ALA A 282 22.07 21.71 16.79
N ALA A 283 20.86 22.21 17.09
CA ALA A 283 20.00 21.63 18.12
C ALA A 283 19.29 20.34 17.67
N TYR A 284 19.17 20.10 16.36
CA TYR A 284 18.50 18.92 15.81
C TYR A 284 19.47 17.75 15.65
N GLN A 285 19.16 16.64 16.30
CA GLN A 285 19.94 15.38 16.27
C GLN A 285 19.05 14.22 15.82
N PRO A 286 19.62 13.08 15.34
CA PRO A 286 18.85 11.88 15.03
C PRO A 286 17.87 11.50 16.14
N ILE A 287 16.62 11.17 15.76
CA ILE A 287 15.59 10.80 16.74
C ILE A 287 15.97 9.52 17.51
N ARG A 288 15.75 9.50 18.82
CA ARG A 288 15.89 8.30 19.65
C ARG A 288 14.51 7.67 19.86
N ILE A 289 14.20 6.63 19.09
CA ILE A 289 12.98 5.84 19.25
C ILE A 289 13.32 4.61 20.10
N THR A 290 12.62 4.44 21.21
CA THR A 290 12.81 3.28 22.10
C THR A 290 11.56 2.39 22.03
N PRO A 291 11.68 1.13 21.61
CA PRO A 291 10.56 0.20 21.63
C PRO A 291 10.39 -0.39 23.05
N TYR A 292 9.14 -0.47 23.52
CA TYR A 292 8.76 -1.27 24.69
C TYR A 292 7.84 -2.40 24.23
N TYR A 293 8.27 -3.63 24.46
CA TYR A 293 7.57 -4.84 24.02
C TYR A 293 6.57 -5.31 25.09
N ASP A 294 5.28 -5.39 24.74
CA ASP A 294 4.25 -5.95 25.60
C ASP A 294 4.36 -7.48 25.64
N GLU A 295 5.23 -7.98 26.52
CA GLU A 295 5.46 -9.40 26.79
C GLU A 295 4.17 -10.18 27.09
N ALA A 296 3.13 -9.55 27.66
CA ALA A 296 1.85 -10.20 27.92
C ALA A 296 1.07 -10.50 26.63
N SER A 297 1.26 -9.72 25.57
CA SER A 297 0.74 -10.03 24.22
C SER A 297 1.71 -10.89 23.41
N LEU A 298 3.01 -10.60 23.46
CA LEU A 298 4.03 -11.20 22.60
C LEU A 298 4.40 -12.63 23.01
N SER A 299 4.24 -12.99 24.29
CA SER A 299 4.36 -14.38 24.75
C SER A 299 3.29 -15.32 24.15
N LEU A 300 2.18 -14.77 23.62
CA LEU A 300 1.07 -15.54 23.04
C LEU A 300 1.25 -15.91 21.56
N ILE A 301 2.20 -15.27 20.85
CA ILE A 301 2.57 -15.62 19.47
C ILE A 301 3.78 -16.58 19.44
N SER A 302 4.03 -17.22 18.29
CA SER A 302 5.18 -18.12 18.15
C SER A 302 6.51 -17.37 18.22
N GLU A 303 7.58 -18.09 18.58
CA GLU A 303 8.93 -17.54 18.71
C GLU A 303 9.45 -16.98 17.37
N ASP A 304 9.16 -17.67 16.27
CA ASP A 304 9.48 -17.21 14.91
C ASP A 304 8.79 -15.86 14.61
N LYS A 305 7.50 -15.73 14.95
CA LYS A 305 6.74 -14.48 14.76
C LYS A 305 7.25 -13.34 15.65
N ARG A 306 7.63 -13.62 16.90
CA ARG A 306 8.32 -12.63 17.76
C ARG A 306 9.64 -12.18 17.12
N THR A 307 10.43 -13.12 16.61
CA THR A 307 11.74 -12.84 16.01
C THR A 307 11.62 -11.92 14.80
N ILE A 308 10.71 -12.24 13.87
CA ILE A 308 10.41 -11.39 12.71
C ILE A 308 9.95 -10.00 13.16
N LEU A 309 9.05 -9.92 14.15
CA LEU A 309 8.54 -8.63 14.65
C LEU A 309 9.65 -7.76 15.25
N TYR A 310 10.54 -8.35 16.06
CA TYR A 310 11.66 -7.63 16.68
C TYR A 310 12.67 -7.14 15.64
N GLN A 311 12.90 -7.93 14.59
CA GLN A 311 13.74 -7.53 13.45
C GLN A 311 13.09 -6.39 12.65
N ALA A 312 11.82 -6.52 12.26
CA ALA A 312 11.11 -5.52 11.47
C ALA A 312 10.97 -4.17 12.19
N ILE A 313 10.69 -4.17 13.50
CA ILE A 313 10.69 -2.95 14.33
C ILE A 313 12.10 -2.35 14.43
N GLY A 314 13.14 -3.18 14.63
CA GLY A 314 14.53 -2.71 14.67
C GLY A 314 14.94 -2.00 13.38
N ASP A 315 14.63 -2.59 12.23
CA ASP A 315 14.94 -2.04 10.91
C ASP A 315 14.12 -0.78 10.61
N ALA A 316 12.83 -0.76 10.93
CA ALA A 316 11.98 0.43 10.78
C ALA A 316 12.48 1.59 11.66
N ILE A 317 12.81 1.33 12.93
CA ILE A 317 13.47 2.31 13.81
C ILE A 317 14.75 2.83 13.15
N GLY A 318 15.65 1.94 12.72
CA GLY A 318 16.90 2.33 12.08
C GLY A 318 16.70 3.24 10.85
N ARG A 319 15.66 2.99 10.04
CA ARG A 319 15.29 3.85 8.91
C ARG A 319 14.84 5.24 9.38
N PHE A 320 13.99 5.35 10.41
CA PHE A 320 13.58 6.66 10.97
C PHE A 320 14.69 7.41 11.67
N GLN A 321 15.61 6.74 12.38
CA GLN A 321 16.75 7.41 13.03
C GLN A 321 17.68 8.06 12.01
N ASN A 322 17.79 7.48 10.81
CA ASN A 322 18.56 8.05 9.70
C ASN A 322 17.81 9.19 8.98
N ALA A 323 16.49 9.10 8.85
CA ALA A 323 15.66 10.07 8.13
C ALA A 323 15.28 11.30 8.95
N LEU A 324 14.98 11.13 10.24
CA LEU A 324 14.36 12.16 11.08
C LEU A 324 15.33 12.73 12.12
N LYS A 325 15.33 14.07 12.24
CA LYS A 325 16.04 14.79 13.29
C LYS A 325 15.08 15.64 14.11
N VAL A 326 15.32 15.68 15.41
CA VAL A 326 14.50 16.34 16.42
C VAL A 326 15.39 17.07 17.41
N VAL A 327 14.82 18.01 18.18
CA VAL A 327 15.50 18.48 19.39
C VAL A 327 15.38 17.37 20.45
N PRO A 328 16.49 16.84 20.99
CA PRO A 328 16.40 15.71 21.91
C PRO A 328 15.86 16.12 23.29
N VAL A 329 15.01 15.28 23.87
CA VAL A 329 14.57 15.38 25.26
C VAL A 329 15.81 15.34 26.16
N GLN A 330 15.89 16.31 27.07
CA GLN A 330 16.97 16.46 28.03
C GLN A 330 16.60 15.73 29.32
N GLY A 331 17.43 14.76 29.70
CA GLY A 331 17.10 13.81 30.77
C GLY A 331 16.29 12.64 30.22
N LYS A 332 15.15 12.35 30.87
CA LYS A 332 14.31 11.20 30.57
C LYS A 332 13.00 11.63 29.94
N LEU A 333 12.53 10.87 28.95
CA LEU A 333 11.18 10.99 28.43
C LEU A 333 10.20 10.42 29.46
N ALA A 334 9.16 11.16 29.82
CA ALA A 334 8.23 10.75 30.86
C ALA A 334 6.78 10.87 30.43
N ALA A 335 5.97 9.85 30.70
CA ALA A 335 4.53 9.89 30.46
C ALA A 335 3.86 10.79 31.51
N GLN A 336 2.89 11.58 31.08
CA GLN A 336 2.06 12.39 31.97
C GLN A 336 0.91 11.52 32.50
N HIS A 337 0.66 11.56 33.81
CA HIS A 337 -0.55 10.97 34.39
C HIS A 337 -1.78 11.80 34.01
N SER A 338 -2.83 11.13 33.55
CA SER A 338 -4.19 11.68 33.50
C SER A 338 -4.84 11.64 34.86
N CYS A 339 -5.54 12.71 35.23
CA CYS A 339 -6.29 12.79 36.49
C CYS A 339 -7.76 12.44 36.27
N SER A 340 -8.25 11.48 37.06
CA SER A 340 -9.65 11.06 37.06
C SER A 340 -10.54 12.00 37.85
N GLN A 341 -9.99 12.66 38.88
CA GLN A 341 -10.67 13.66 39.72
C GLN A 341 -9.75 14.86 40.01
N TYR A 342 -10.37 16.03 40.17
CA TYR A 342 -9.70 17.31 40.40
C TYR A 342 -10.38 18.09 41.54
N TYR A 343 -9.58 18.79 42.34
CA TYR A 343 -10.09 19.87 43.17
C TYR A 343 -10.38 21.12 42.33
N PRO A 344 -11.45 21.87 42.65
CA PRO A 344 -11.83 23.13 41.99
C PRO A 344 -10.93 24.31 42.44
N ALA A 345 -9.62 24.11 42.38
CA ALA A 345 -8.62 25.15 42.55
C ALA A 345 -8.35 25.89 41.24
N THR A 346 -7.63 27.00 41.31
CA THR A 346 -7.11 27.76 40.17
C THR A 346 -5.57 27.80 40.28
N PRO A 347 -4.84 27.19 39.33
CA PRO A 347 -5.31 26.20 38.36
C PRO A 347 -5.87 24.92 39.06
N PRO A 348 -6.68 24.10 38.38
CA PRO A 348 -7.17 22.83 38.93
C PRO A 348 -6.01 21.92 39.35
N VAL A 349 -6.21 21.15 40.42
CA VAL A 349 -5.18 20.25 40.95
C VAL A 349 -5.74 18.84 41.08
N CYS A 350 -4.96 17.86 40.64
CA CYS A 350 -5.29 16.44 40.71
C CYS A 350 -5.56 16.00 42.15
N SER A 351 -6.65 15.27 42.39
CA SER A 351 -6.81 14.46 43.62
C SER A 351 -6.44 13.02 43.36
N ASP A 352 -6.92 12.45 42.25
CA ASP A 352 -6.79 11.03 41.92
C ASP A 352 -6.39 10.84 40.45
N PHE A 353 -5.45 9.93 40.20
CA PHE A 353 -5.05 9.53 38.85
C PHE A 353 -6.05 8.55 38.20
N VAL A 354 -6.01 8.45 36.89
CA VAL A 354 -6.68 7.38 36.14
C VAL A 354 -5.97 6.05 36.45
N GLN A 355 -6.72 5.08 36.97
CA GLN A 355 -6.19 3.75 37.25
C GLN A 355 -6.06 2.95 35.96
N ASN A 356 -4.94 2.22 35.79
CA ASN A 356 -4.65 1.45 34.59
C ASN A 356 -4.72 2.30 33.31
N GLU A 357 -4.14 3.51 33.36
CA GLU A 357 -4.06 4.44 32.22
C GLU A 357 -3.34 3.80 31.03
N LYS A 358 -3.84 4.09 29.82
CA LYS A 358 -3.41 3.40 28.59
C LYS A 358 -2.92 4.35 27.51
N CYS A 359 -1.85 3.93 26.83
CA CYS A 359 -1.52 4.42 25.51
C CYS A 359 -2.32 3.60 24.49
N LEU A 360 -3.47 4.13 24.05
CA LEU A 360 -4.50 3.42 23.30
C LEU A 360 -4.99 2.18 24.06
N GLU A 361 -4.49 0.99 23.71
CA GLU A 361 -4.84 -0.27 24.34
C GLU A 361 -3.80 -0.77 25.37
N MET A 362 -2.57 -0.23 25.30
CA MET A 362 -1.43 -0.62 26.14
C MET A 362 -1.51 0.03 27.53
N PRO A 363 -1.56 -0.72 28.64
CA PRO A 363 -1.29 -0.16 29.97
C PRO A 363 0.07 0.51 30.01
N ILE A 364 0.14 1.78 30.42
CA ILE A 364 1.41 2.49 30.58
C ILE A 364 2.12 1.93 31.83
N PRO A 365 3.35 1.38 31.71
CA PRO A 365 4.11 0.90 32.86
C PRO A 365 4.37 2.02 33.88
N ALA A 366 4.34 1.69 35.18
CA ALA A 366 4.48 2.67 36.25
C ALA A 366 5.82 3.41 36.18
N GLU A 367 6.87 2.70 35.76
CA GLU A 367 8.23 3.20 35.53
C GLU A 367 8.35 4.20 34.37
N HIS A 368 7.35 4.32 33.49
CA HIS A 368 7.39 5.28 32.39
C HIS A 368 6.82 6.65 32.76
N PHE A 369 6.09 6.77 33.87
CA PHE A 369 5.51 8.05 34.30
C PHE A 369 6.55 9.01 34.90
N GLY A 370 6.25 10.30 34.75
CA GLY A 370 6.95 11.41 35.40
C GLY A 370 6.25 11.89 36.67
N ALA A 371 6.98 12.68 37.47
CA ALA A 371 6.45 13.34 38.67
C ALA A 371 5.24 14.21 38.33
N THR A 372 4.04 13.73 38.66
CA THR A 372 2.80 14.50 38.56
C THR A 372 2.37 14.93 39.95
N ARG A 373 2.07 16.22 40.11
CA ARG A 373 1.57 16.75 41.39
C ARG A 373 0.12 16.34 41.62
N TYR A 374 -0.15 15.76 42.79
CA TYR A 374 -1.49 15.50 43.28
C TYR A 374 -1.62 15.95 44.74
N CYS A 375 -2.85 16.05 45.25
CA CYS A 375 -3.12 16.39 46.65
C CYS A 375 -4.16 15.44 47.25
N ASN A 376 -4.00 15.09 48.52
CA ASN A 376 -5.01 14.38 49.31
C ASN A 376 -5.98 15.35 50.01
N SER A 377 -5.65 16.65 50.05
CA SER A 377 -6.52 17.70 50.57
C SER A 377 -6.24 19.05 49.90
N CYS A 378 -7.29 19.87 49.76
CA CYS A 378 -7.21 21.18 49.12
C CYS A 378 -7.98 22.24 49.93
N PRO A 379 -7.34 22.88 50.94
CA PRO A 379 -8.00 23.86 51.80
C PRO A 379 -8.07 25.27 51.17
N SER A 380 -7.41 25.49 50.03
CA SER A 380 -7.34 26.78 49.33
C SER A 380 -7.67 26.62 47.85
N ALA A 381 -8.54 27.47 47.33
CA ALA A 381 -8.78 27.57 45.89
C ALA A 381 -7.57 28.13 45.10
N ASP A 382 -6.61 28.78 45.77
CA ASP A 382 -5.31 29.14 45.19
C ASP A 382 -4.39 27.91 45.21
N GLY A 383 -4.34 27.16 44.10
CA GLY A 383 -3.42 26.04 43.86
C GLY A 383 -3.38 24.90 44.90
N CYS A 384 -4.40 24.73 45.73
CA CYS A 384 -4.38 23.86 46.92
C CYS A 384 -3.28 24.21 47.93
N LYS A 385 -2.92 25.50 48.05
CA LYS A 385 -1.93 26.01 48.99
C LYS A 385 -2.28 25.65 50.43
N GLY A 386 -1.32 25.08 51.16
CA GLY A 386 -1.51 24.57 52.53
C GLY A 386 -2.23 23.22 52.61
N GLY A 387 -2.55 22.60 51.48
CA GLY A 387 -3.04 21.22 51.43
C GLY A 387 -1.90 20.20 51.50
N ASP A 388 -2.28 18.97 51.83
CA ASP A 388 -1.40 17.80 51.74
C ASP A 388 -1.23 17.42 50.26
N CYS A 389 -0.05 17.71 49.71
CA CYS A 389 0.27 17.55 48.29
C CYS A 389 1.63 16.89 48.10
N ALA A 390 1.68 15.93 47.18
CA ALA A 390 2.86 15.16 46.83
C ALA A 390 3.07 15.15 45.32
N TYR A 391 4.19 14.55 44.89
CA TYR A 391 4.43 14.17 43.51
C TYR A 391 4.44 12.65 43.43
N SER A 392 3.93 12.09 42.34
CA SER A 392 4.15 10.67 42.02
C SER A 392 5.64 10.36 41.83
N ASP A 393 6.00 9.09 41.90
CA ASP A 393 7.34 8.64 41.52
C ASP A 393 7.67 9.07 40.09
N ALA A 394 8.91 9.51 39.88
CA ALA A 394 9.42 9.91 38.57
C ALA A 394 10.52 8.96 38.17
N GLN A 395 10.21 8.04 37.27
CA GLN A 395 11.19 7.09 36.76
C GLN A 395 11.59 7.45 35.33
N GLY A 396 10.65 7.51 34.39
CA GLY A 396 10.87 7.88 32.99
C GLY A 396 11.86 6.98 32.24
N VAL A 397 11.91 7.16 30.91
CA VAL A 397 12.77 6.38 30.02
C VAL A 397 13.98 7.21 29.59
N ASP A 398 15.18 6.73 29.94
CA ASP A 398 16.44 7.34 29.56
C ASP A 398 16.66 7.34 28.03
N ASN A 399 17.45 8.30 27.55
CA ASN A 399 17.94 8.37 26.16
C ASN A 399 16.86 8.22 25.07
N THR A 400 15.63 8.66 25.33
CA THR A 400 14.47 8.47 24.46
C THR A 400 13.88 9.81 24.07
N ASP A 401 13.44 9.96 22.83
CA ASP A 401 12.66 11.11 22.35
C ASP A 401 11.26 10.74 21.87
N PHE A 402 11.05 9.46 21.57
CA PHE A 402 9.73 8.87 21.29
C PHE A 402 9.70 7.43 21.82
N LEU A 403 8.72 7.09 22.65
CA LEU A 403 8.52 5.73 23.13
C LEU A 403 7.41 5.05 22.31
N LEU A 404 7.74 3.91 21.71
CA LEU A 404 6.81 3.09 20.94
C LEU A 404 6.45 1.82 21.71
N TYR A 405 5.20 1.69 22.15
CA TYR A 405 4.69 0.43 22.68
C TYR A 405 4.38 -0.53 21.53
N VAL A 406 5.03 -1.69 21.52
CA VAL A 406 4.89 -2.73 20.48
C VAL A 406 4.11 -3.91 21.05
N ARG A 407 3.02 -4.29 20.36
CA ARG A 407 2.10 -5.34 20.80
C ARG A 407 1.74 -6.27 19.65
N SER A 408 1.24 -7.46 19.99
CA SER A 408 0.60 -8.36 19.02
C SER A 408 -0.62 -9.04 19.64
N THR A 409 -1.76 -8.34 19.62
CA THR A 409 -3.05 -8.83 20.13
C THR A 409 -4.07 -8.96 19.01
N ALA A 410 -4.83 -10.05 18.99
CA ALA A 410 -6.01 -10.16 18.11
C ALA A 410 -7.17 -9.36 18.72
N THR A 411 -7.46 -8.20 18.12
CA THR A 411 -8.48 -7.24 18.57
C THR A 411 -9.62 -7.11 17.57
N VAL A 412 -10.67 -6.36 17.89
CA VAL A 412 -11.77 -6.06 16.93
C VAL A 412 -11.27 -5.32 15.68
N ASN A 413 -10.14 -4.65 15.81
CA ASN A 413 -9.40 -3.93 14.78
C ASN A 413 -8.60 -4.87 13.86
N CYS A 414 -8.31 -6.10 14.30
CA CYS A 414 -7.65 -7.11 13.48
C CYS A 414 -8.66 -7.84 12.57
N GLY A 415 -9.04 -7.16 11.49
CA GLY A 415 -9.81 -7.76 10.39
C GLY A 415 -8.95 -8.64 9.46
N SER A 416 -9.57 -9.16 8.39
CA SER A 416 -8.87 -9.94 7.37
C SER A 416 -7.88 -9.12 6.52
N ARG A 417 -7.96 -7.78 6.57
CA ARG A 417 -7.17 -6.86 5.72
C ARG A 417 -6.20 -5.95 6.47
N THR A 418 -6.32 -5.87 7.79
CA THR A 418 -5.56 -4.94 8.64
C THR A 418 -4.35 -5.68 9.18
N LEU A 419 -3.17 -5.38 8.63
CA LEU A 419 -1.91 -6.04 9.00
C LEU A 419 -1.45 -5.64 10.41
N ALA A 420 -1.54 -4.34 10.68
CA ALA A 420 -1.25 -3.71 11.95
C ALA A 420 -2.13 -2.44 12.08
N TYR A 421 -2.00 -1.73 13.20
CA TYR A 421 -2.51 -0.38 13.37
C TYR A 421 -1.71 0.35 14.45
N ALA A 422 -1.57 1.67 14.33
CA ALA A 422 -0.92 2.51 15.31
C ALA A 422 -1.50 3.93 15.41
N SER A 423 -1.14 4.60 16.52
CA SER A 423 -1.33 6.03 16.70
C SER A 423 -0.45 6.55 17.83
N SER A 424 -0.22 7.86 17.86
CA SER A 424 0.25 8.55 19.06
C SER A 424 -0.80 8.45 20.19
N CYS A 425 -0.36 8.64 21.43
CA CYS A 425 -1.21 8.74 22.61
C CYS A 425 -0.79 9.87 23.57
N GLN A 426 0.45 10.36 23.47
CA GLN A 426 0.86 11.61 24.13
C GLN A 426 1.71 12.48 23.20
N LYS A 427 1.63 13.80 23.39
CA LYS A 427 2.43 14.82 22.69
C LYS A 427 2.99 15.86 23.65
N ASP A 428 4.06 16.54 23.28
CA ASP A 428 4.69 17.60 24.08
C ASP A 428 4.01 18.98 23.95
N GLN A 429 4.56 19.97 24.66
CA GLN A 429 4.15 21.38 24.61
C GLN A 429 4.36 22.08 23.25
N TYR A 430 5.07 21.43 22.34
CA TYR A 430 5.35 21.85 20.96
C TYR A 430 4.53 21.05 19.93
N ASP A 431 3.51 20.34 20.41
CA ASP A 431 2.61 19.46 19.66
C ASP A 431 3.29 18.23 19.02
N ARG A 432 4.53 17.92 19.39
CA ARG A 432 5.28 16.78 18.86
C ARG A 432 4.84 15.50 19.57
N PRO A 433 4.46 14.42 18.86
CA PRO A 433 4.26 13.10 19.47
C PRO A 433 5.48 12.62 20.25
N THR A 434 5.22 12.07 21.43
CA THR A 434 6.23 11.57 22.38
C THR A 434 6.00 10.13 22.79
N PHE A 435 4.74 9.68 22.81
CA PHE A 435 4.38 8.29 23.05
C PHE A 435 3.38 7.83 21.99
N GLY A 436 3.55 6.61 21.51
CA GLY A 436 2.60 5.94 20.62
C GLY A 436 2.59 4.43 20.84
N MET A 437 1.60 3.75 20.24
CA MET A 437 1.45 2.30 20.30
C MET A 437 1.19 1.75 18.91
N VAL A 438 1.82 0.62 18.59
CA VAL A 438 1.56 -0.19 17.40
C VAL A 438 1.17 -1.61 17.80
N ASN A 439 0.11 -2.13 17.20
CA ASN A 439 -0.35 -3.50 17.37
C ASN A 439 -0.33 -4.23 16.03
N PHE A 440 0.50 -5.27 15.92
CA PHE A 440 0.54 -6.15 14.75
C PHE A 440 -0.47 -7.28 14.93
N CYS A 441 -1.30 -7.54 13.93
CA CYS A 441 -2.34 -8.54 14.04
C CYS A 441 -1.73 -9.95 13.96
N PRO A 442 -1.89 -10.82 15.00
CA PRO A 442 -1.15 -12.08 15.10
C PRO A 442 -1.27 -13.02 13.89
N SER A 443 -2.41 -12.99 13.21
CA SER A 443 -2.70 -13.77 12.00
C SER A 443 -1.94 -13.29 10.76
N GLN A 444 -1.57 -12.01 10.72
CA GLN A 444 -0.97 -11.32 9.56
C GLN A 444 0.56 -11.30 9.58
N ILE A 445 1.18 -11.55 10.74
CA ILE A 445 2.64 -11.73 10.84
C ILE A 445 3.05 -12.98 10.06
N SER A 446 3.87 -12.81 9.03
CA SER A 446 4.41 -13.90 8.20
C SER A 446 5.82 -14.29 8.65
N THR A 447 6.15 -15.57 8.54
CA THR A 447 7.50 -16.09 8.77
C THR A 447 8.21 -16.46 7.46
N ALA A 448 7.61 -16.14 6.30
CA ALA A 448 8.25 -16.32 5.00
C ALA A 448 9.28 -15.21 4.77
N THR A 449 10.42 -15.57 4.16
CA THR A 449 11.54 -14.63 3.96
C THR A 449 11.19 -13.57 2.92
N GLU A 450 10.42 -13.94 1.90
CA GLU A 450 9.92 -13.04 0.85
C GLU A 450 8.99 -11.94 1.38
N ASP A 451 8.29 -12.16 2.50
CA ASP A 451 7.37 -11.20 3.11
C ASP A 451 8.07 -10.21 4.07
N TYR A 452 9.38 -10.36 4.30
CA TYR A 452 10.08 -9.58 5.34
C TYR A 452 10.09 -8.07 5.05
N GLU A 453 10.45 -7.63 3.85
CA GLU A 453 10.44 -6.20 3.51
C GLU A 453 9.03 -5.60 3.54
N SER A 454 7.99 -6.38 3.21
CA SER A 454 6.59 -5.95 3.35
C SER A 454 6.22 -5.74 4.82
N GLN A 455 6.74 -6.55 5.74
CA GLN A 455 6.55 -6.37 7.19
C GLN A 455 7.36 -5.19 7.74
N VAL A 456 8.57 -4.92 7.22
CA VAL A 456 9.32 -3.68 7.52
C VAL A 456 8.56 -2.45 7.01
N SER A 457 7.99 -2.51 5.80
CA SER A 457 7.18 -1.43 5.22
C SER A 457 5.91 -1.18 6.06
N THR A 458 5.22 -2.24 6.47
CA THR A 458 4.07 -2.16 7.40
C THR A 458 4.48 -1.53 8.74
N ALA A 459 5.63 -1.92 9.30
CA ALA A 459 6.14 -1.32 10.52
C ALA A 459 6.45 0.17 10.33
N MET A 460 7.00 0.58 9.18
CA MET A 460 7.21 1.99 8.85
C MET A 460 5.91 2.77 8.71
N HIS A 461 4.91 2.23 8.01
CA HIS A 461 3.59 2.84 7.83
C HIS A 461 2.98 3.23 9.17
N GLU A 462 2.82 2.24 10.04
CA GLU A 462 2.21 2.42 11.35
C GLU A 462 3.04 3.30 12.28
N MET A 463 4.36 3.17 12.26
CA MET A 463 5.23 4.06 13.02
C MET A 463 5.12 5.52 12.55
N THR A 464 4.86 5.79 11.28
CA THR A 464 4.69 7.15 10.76
C THR A 464 3.37 7.78 11.22
N HIS A 465 2.27 7.02 11.31
CA HIS A 465 1.08 7.47 12.03
C HIS A 465 1.38 7.73 13.52
N ALA A 466 2.10 6.83 14.19
CA ALA A 466 2.48 7.01 15.60
C ALA A 466 3.38 8.25 15.84
N LEU A 467 4.21 8.61 14.87
CA LEU A 467 5.08 9.80 14.85
C LEU A 467 4.36 11.08 14.41
N GLY A 468 3.07 11.02 14.06
CA GLY A 468 2.21 12.18 13.83
C GLY A 468 1.87 12.49 12.38
N PHE A 469 2.10 11.57 11.44
CA PHE A 469 1.49 11.68 10.11
C PHE A 469 0.05 11.15 10.19
N SER A 470 -0.85 12.00 10.68
CA SER A 470 -2.28 11.72 10.69
C SER A 470 -3.09 13.00 10.54
N SER A 471 -4.30 12.86 9.99
CA SER A 471 -5.35 13.88 9.86
C SER A 471 -5.49 14.75 11.13
N GLN A 472 -5.52 14.13 12.31
CA GLN A 472 -5.57 14.80 13.64
C GLN A 472 -4.33 15.65 13.98
N PHE A 473 -3.16 15.36 13.42
CA PHE A 473 -1.89 16.06 13.66
C PHE A 473 -1.54 17.10 12.59
N PHE A 474 -2.15 17.06 11.40
CA PHE A 474 -1.96 18.12 10.40
C PHE A 474 -2.36 19.52 10.93
N PRO A 475 -3.47 19.71 11.66
CA PRO A 475 -3.78 20.97 12.34
C PRO A 475 -2.71 21.37 13.36
N LEU A 476 -2.01 20.40 13.95
CA LEU A 476 -1.02 20.61 14.99
C LEU A 476 0.35 21.08 14.46
N MET A 477 0.61 20.99 13.16
CA MET A 477 1.86 21.44 12.53
C MET A 477 2.23 22.90 12.82
N ARG A 478 3.55 23.17 12.86
CA ARG A 478 4.15 24.47 13.17
C ARG A 478 5.00 25.02 12.02
N TYR A 479 5.27 26.31 12.05
CA TYR A 479 6.27 26.96 11.20
C TYR A 479 7.69 26.72 11.78
N PRO A 480 8.77 26.96 11.01
CA PRO A 480 10.14 26.79 11.48
C PRO A 480 10.54 27.65 12.70
N ASP A 481 9.78 28.71 13.01
CA ASP A 481 9.96 29.54 14.21
C ASP A 481 9.21 29.03 15.45
N GLY A 482 8.47 27.92 15.32
CA GLY A 482 7.69 27.30 16.39
C GLY A 482 6.25 27.79 16.52
N THR A 483 5.82 28.78 15.74
CA THR A 483 4.43 29.25 15.77
C THR A 483 3.47 28.23 15.13
N PRO A 484 2.26 28.00 15.68
CA PRO A 484 1.26 27.14 15.06
C PRO A 484 0.87 27.60 13.65
N ARG A 485 0.77 26.66 12.69
CA ARG A 485 0.24 26.96 11.35
C ARG A 485 -1.26 27.20 11.35
N THR A 486 -1.95 26.43 12.18
CA THR A 486 -3.38 26.57 12.43
C THR A 486 -3.59 27.44 13.68
N PRO A 487 -4.44 28.48 13.61
CA PRO A 487 -4.79 29.29 14.78
C PRO A 487 -5.22 28.44 15.97
N ARG A 488 -4.95 28.94 17.18
CA ARG A 488 -5.29 28.27 18.44
C ARG A 488 -6.28 29.09 19.26
N ASP A 489 -7.11 28.41 20.04
CA ASP A 489 -7.90 29.02 21.11
C ASP A 489 -7.01 29.45 22.30
N SER A 490 -7.61 30.02 23.35
CA SER A 490 -6.90 30.42 24.57
C SER A 490 -6.26 29.25 25.35
N ASN A 491 -6.64 28.02 25.04
CA ASN A 491 -6.14 26.79 25.65
C ASN A 491 -5.07 26.09 24.76
N GLY A 492 -4.67 26.72 23.65
CA GLY A 492 -3.68 26.17 22.72
C GLY A 492 -4.23 25.15 21.71
N ARG A 493 -5.56 25.03 21.57
CA ARG A 493 -6.22 23.99 20.74
C ARG A 493 -6.62 24.51 19.35
N PRO A 494 -6.45 23.71 18.27
CA PRO A 494 -7.00 24.03 16.95
C PRO A 494 -8.54 24.08 16.93
N PRO A 495 -9.16 24.59 15.85
CA PRO A 495 -10.61 24.47 15.64
C PRO A 495 -11.02 22.99 15.57
N THR A 496 -12.16 22.66 16.19
CA THR A 496 -12.69 21.30 16.22
C THR A 496 -14.20 21.32 16.07
N TYR A 497 -14.70 20.44 15.20
CA TYR A 497 -16.10 20.31 14.82
C TYR A 497 -16.60 18.91 15.17
N ASN A 498 -17.80 18.82 15.76
CA ASN A 498 -18.46 17.56 16.15
C ASN A 498 -19.81 17.35 15.41
N SER A 499 -20.04 18.14 14.36
CA SER A 499 -21.27 18.13 13.56
C SER A 499 -21.08 19.02 12.33
N GLY A 500 -21.61 18.60 11.18
CA GLY A 500 -21.60 19.39 9.95
C GLY A 500 -21.33 18.54 8.72
N THR A 501 -20.82 19.17 7.67
CA THR A 501 -20.46 18.52 6.41
C THR A 501 -19.01 18.85 6.08
N CYS A 502 -18.21 17.83 5.83
CA CYS A 502 -16.83 17.91 5.41
C CYS A 502 -16.72 18.52 3.99
N PRO A 503 -15.54 19.02 3.56
CA PRO A 503 -15.34 19.55 2.21
C PRO A 503 -15.57 18.53 1.07
N ASP A 504 -15.62 17.24 1.37
CA ASP A 504 -15.94 16.13 0.45
C ASP A 504 -17.44 15.75 0.41
N GLY A 505 -18.26 16.33 1.29
CA GLY A 505 -19.69 16.03 1.42
C GLY A 505 -20.05 14.98 2.48
N SER A 506 -19.08 14.34 3.13
CA SER A 506 -19.32 13.42 4.25
C SER A 506 -19.74 14.17 5.53
N THR A 507 -20.30 13.45 6.52
CA THR A 507 -20.74 14.05 7.79
C THR A 507 -19.61 14.16 8.79
N ILE A 508 -19.50 15.30 9.47
CA ILE A 508 -18.54 15.50 10.56
C ILE A 508 -19.06 14.81 11.83
N ASP A 509 -18.42 13.71 12.22
CA ASP A 509 -18.56 13.14 13.58
C ASP A 509 -17.55 13.79 14.55
N TYR A 510 -16.27 13.84 14.15
CA TYR A 510 -15.20 14.58 14.82
C TYR A 510 -14.16 15.01 13.77
N TYR A 511 -13.88 16.31 13.67
CA TYR A 511 -12.90 16.84 12.73
C TYR A 511 -12.12 17.99 13.37
N VAL A 512 -10.79 17.90 13.30
CA VAL A 512 -9.89 18.98 13.69
C VAL A 512 -9.42 19.66 12.42
N GLU A 513 -9.79 20.92 12.21
CA GLU A 513 -9.56 21.60 10.93
C GLU A 513 -8.14 22.16 10.84
N PRO A 514 -7.34 21.78 9.82
CA PRO A 514 -6.07 22.41 9.53
C PRO A 514 -6.27 23.77 8.84
N SER A 515 -5.35 24.70 9.06
CA SER A 515 -5.30 25.93 8.24
C SER A 515 -5.06 25.62 6.76
N ALA A 516 -5.63 26.45 5.89
CA ALA A 516 -5.37 26.43 4.44
C ALA A 516 -3.88 26.56 4.08
N ASN A 517 -3.03 27.09 4.99
CA ASN A 517 -1.57 27.15 4.83
C ASN A 517 -0.85 25.85 5.25
N THR A 518 -1.60 24.80 5.58
CA THR A 518 -1.11 23.44 5.85
C THR A 518 -1.78 22.45 4.90
N VAL A 519 -3.12 22.46 4.82
CA VAL A 519 -3.90 21.63 3.90
C VAL A 519 -4.89 22.53 3.16
N GLU A 520 -4.75 22.59 1.84
CA GLU A 520 -5.62 23.35 0.94
C GLU A 520 -6.64 22.40 0.29
N TYR A 521 -7.92 22.75 0.31
CA TYR A 521 -8.98 22.04 -0.41
C TYR A 521 -9.29 22.75 -1.73
N SER A 522 -9.43 21.99 -2.80
CA SER A 522 -9.71 22.48 -4.16
C SER A 522 -10.70 21.56 -4.88
N THR A 523 -11.37 22.05 -5.93
CA THR A 523 -12.20 21.18 -6.79
C THR A 523 -11.40 20.81 -8.04
N GLU A 524 -10.97 19.55 -8.11
CA GLU A 524 -10.22 19.01 -9.24
C GLU A 524 -10.87 17.70 -9.68
N ARG A 525 -10.84 17.40 -10.99
CA ARG A 525 -11.39 16.14 -11.56
C ARG A 525 -12.85 15.84 -11.15
N GLY A 526 -13.64 16.86 -10.83
CA GLY A 526 -15.05 16.75 -10.44
C GLY A 526 -15.32 16.41 -8.97
N HIS A 527 -14.29 16.32 -8.12
CA HIS A 527 -14.40 16.05 -6.68
C HIS A 527 -13.58 17.05 -5.84
N SER A 528 -13.71 16.96 -4.53
CA SER A 528 -12.93 17.75 -3.57
C SER A 528 -11.57 17.09 -3.36
N VAL A 529 -10.47 17.82 -3.49
CA VAL A 529 -9.11 17.30 -3.35
C VAL A 529 -8.37 18.08 -2.27
N ALA A 530 -7.88 17.38 -1.25
CA ALA A 530 -7.06 17.91 -0.19
C ALA A 530 -5.57 17.82 -0.57
N LYS A 531 -4.82 18.91 -0.42
CA LYS A 531 -3.37 18.96 -0.70
C LYS A 531 -2.60 19.47 0.49
N MET A 532 -1.54 18.77 0.90
CA MET A 532 -0.60 19.31 1.89
C MET A 532 0.31 20.34 1.21
N VAL A 533 0.09 21.63 1.51
CA VAL A 533 0.72 22.79 0.85
C VAL A 533 1.86 23.41 1.68
N THR A 534 2.45 22.65 2.61
CA THR A 534 3.62 23.15 3.35
C THR A 534 4.82 23.32 2.40
N PRO A 535 5.70 24.33 2.60
CA PRO A 535 6.78 24.63 1.65
C PRO A 535 7.68 23.45 1.31
N ASN A 536 7.99 22.58 2.28
CA ASN A 536 8.82 21.40 2.07
C ASN A 536 8.11 20.34 1.22
N VAL A 537 6.82 20.10 1.44
CA VAL A 537 6.02 19.15 0.64
C VAL A 537 5.81 19.69 -0.77
N ALA A 538 5.52 20.98 -0.91
CA ALA A 538 5.42 21.64 -2.22
C ALA A 538 6.75 21.56 -2.99
N ALA A 539 7.89 21.82 -2.34
CA ALA A 539 9.22 21.70 -2.94
C ALA A 539 9.54 20.25 -3.35
N PHE A 540 9.21 19.27 -2.50
CA PHE A 540 9.37 17.85 -2.82
C PHE A 540 8.51 17.44 -4.03
N ALA A 541 7.22 17.77 -4.04
CA ALA A 541 6.30 17.44 -5.13
C ALA A 541 6.77 18.05 -6.47
N LYS A 542 7.17 19.34 -6.47
CA LYS A 542 7.75 20.00 -7.66
C LYS A 542 8.96 19.26 -8.20
N ALA A 543 9.89 18.87 -7.32
CA ALA A 543 11.11 18.16 -7.69
C ALA A 543 10.84 16.73 -8.16
N HIS A 544 9.97 15.99 -7.47
CA HIS A 544 9.61 14.60 -7.76
C HIS A 544 8.93 14.47 -9.13
N PHE A 545 7.92 15.31 -9.42
CA PHE A 545 7.15 15.25 -10.67
C PHE A 545 7.69 16.13 -11.80
N GLY A 546 8.77 16.89 -11.56
CA GLY A 546 9.31 17.88 -12.52
C GLY A 546 8.23 18.86 -12.96
N CYS A 547 7.60 19.54 -12.00
CA CYS A 547 6.39 20.34 -12.23
C CYS A 547 6.29 21.54 -11.28
N ASP A 548 6.89 22.67 -11.68
CA ASP A 548 7.01 23.88 -10.83
C ASP A 548 5.68 24.51 -10.38
N SER A 549 4.57 24.19 -11.08
CA SER A 549 3.22 24.67 -10.80
C SER A 549 2.51 23.90 -9.69
N LEU A 550 3.06 22.80 -9.17
CA LEU A 550 2.46 22.07 -8.05
C LEU A 550 2.54 22.91 -6.76
N THR A 551 1.42 23.04 -6.05
CA THR A 551 1.34 23.79 -4.78
C THR A 551 1.55 22.91 -3.54
N GLY A 552 1.48 21.59 -3.68
CA GLY A 552 1.58 20.61 -2.61
C GLY A 552 1.50 19.17 -3.15
N ALA A 553 1.33 18.21 -2.25
CA ALA A 553 1.03 16.81 -2.57
C ALA A 553 -0.42 16.48 -2.18
N GLU A 554 -1.11 15.66 -2.98
CA GLU A 554 -2.48 15.21 -2.69
C GLU A 554 -2.47 14.24 -1.49
N ILE A 555 -3.38 14.46 -0.54
CA ILE A 555 -3.69 13.56 0.58
C ILE A 555 -4.85 12.69 0.11
N GLU A 556 -4.81 11.40 0.45
CA GLU A 556 -5.89 10.45 0.16
C GLU A 556 -7.26 11.00 0.63
N GLN A 557 -8.24 10.93 -0.28
CA GLN A 557 -9.64 11.11 0.08
C GLN A 557 -10.19 9.79 0.62
N GLN A 558 -10.59 9.78 1.89
CA GLN A 558 -11.20 8.59 2.50
C GLN A 558 -12.50 8.24 1.79
N ASP A 559 -12.55 7.05 1.18
CA ASP A 559 -13.74 6.48 0.53
C ASP A 559 -14.83 6.14 1.58
N GLY A 560 -15.55 7.17 2.03
CA GLY A 560 -16.76 7.06 2.83
C GLY A 560 -16.62 7.20 4.35
N SER A 561 -15.48 7.64 4.89
CA SER A 561 -15.38 7.94 6.34
C SER A 561 -14.31 8.98 6.72
N GLY A 562 -14.74 10.17 7.16
CA GLY A 562 -13.86 11.24 7.67
C GLY A 562 -13.57 12.33 6.65
N CYS A 563 -13.30 13.56 7.10
CA CYS A 563 -13.14 14.74 6.22
C CYS A 563 -11.76 14.87 5.52
N LEU A 564 -10.79 14.04 5.91
CA LEU A 564 -9.39 14.16 5.53
C LEU A 564 -8.68 12.85 5.89
N GLY A 565 -8.04 12.20 4.92
CA GLY A 565 -7.23 11.01 5.18
C GLY A 565 -5.91 11.31 5.89
N SER A 566 -5.20 10.23 6.24
CA SER A 566 -3.85 10.26 6.81
C SER A 566 -2.78 9.65 5.90
N HIS A 567 -3.09 9.50 4.61
CA HIS A 567 -2.23 8.89 3.60
C HIS A 567 -1.91 9.89 2.50
N TRP A 568 -0.87 9.60 1.70
CA TRP A 568 -0.74 10.25 0.41
C TRP A 568 -1.70 9.63 -0.60
N GLU A 569 -2.06 10.40 -1.63
CA GLU A 569 -2.93 9.92 -2.72
C GLU A 569 -2.24 8.77 -3.48
N GLU A 570 -2.71 7.53 -3.26
CA GLU A 570 -2.14 6.27 -3.80
C GLU A 570 -1.89 6.36 -5.32
N ARG A 571 -2.87 6.87 -6.07
CA ARG A 571 -2.82 7.07 -7.53
C ARG A 571 -1.59 7.83 -8.04
N ILE A 572 -0.97 8.68 -7.23
CA ILE A 572 0.24 9.44 -7.62
C ILE A 572 1.50 9.04 -6.82
N PHE A 573 1.39 8.14 -5.86
CA PHE A 573 2.48 7.74 -4.96
C PHE A 573 2.57 6.21 -4.71
N GLU A 574 2.00 5.34 -5.56
CA GLU A 574 1.79 3.88 -5.35
C GLU A 574 2.97 2.96 -4.86
N PRO A 575 4.26 3.37 -4.75
CA PRO A 575 5.25 2.62 -3.96
C PRO A 575 5.73 3.32 -2.68
N GLU A 576 5.13 4.45 -2.28
CA GLU A 576 5.26 5.00 -0.93
C GLU A 576 4.63 4.02 0.07
N TYR A 577 5.11 4.08 1.31
CA TYR A 577 4.62 3.27 2.41
C TYR A 577 3.55 4.02 3.22
N MET A 578 3.08 5.18 2.76
CA MET A 578 2.08 6.09 3.34
C MET A 578 1.17 6.70 2.28
#